data_AF-A0A6A6H942-F1
#
_entry.id   AF-A0A6A6H942-F1
#
_cell.length_a   1.000
_cell.length_b   1.000
_cell.length_c   1.000
_cell.angle_alpha   90.00
_cell.angle_beta   90.00
_cell.angle_gamma   90.00
#
_symmetry.space_group_name_H-M   'P 1'
#
loop_
_entity.id
_entity.type
_entity.pdbx_description
1 polymer ?
#
loop_
_entity_poly.entity_id
_entity_poly.type
_entity_poly.pdbx_seq_one_letter_code
_entity_poly.pdbx_strand_id
1 'polypeptide(L)'
;LARSWIHKCQRNHTKCVNSSNPSLPTRVLDITGVSTSKSVLIRQSKLGETGRYACLSYSWGHAWSKDSFEHLARSAYKKPLPVSHLPATFNDAVEVARSLNLDYLWIDALCIWQTDSIDLQKELSKMNRYYRDSTIVI
;
A
#
# COMPACT_ATOMS: atom_id res chain seq x y z
N LEU A 1 -9.18 8.74 16.50
CA LEU A 1 -10.53 8.17 16.26
C LEU A 1 -10.48 6.90 15.40
N ALA A 2 -9.94 6.93 14.18
CA ALA A 2 -9.87 5.73 13.32
C ALA A 2 -9.20 4.50 13.97
N ARG A 3 -8.05 4.69 14.64
CA ARG A 3 -7.36 3.61 15.37
C ARG A 3 -8.22 2.91 16.42
N SER A 4 -9.05 3.65 17.16
CA SER A 4 -9.91 3.05 18.19
C SER A 4 -11.08 2.28 17.58
N TRP A 5 -11.56 2.69 16.40
CA TRP A 5 -12.61 1.97 15.66
C TRP A 5 -12.07 0.65 15.11
N ILE A 6 -10.89 0.65 14.50
CA ILE A 6 -10.23 -0.58 14.03
C ILE A 6 -10.00 -1.53 15.20
N HIS A 7 -9.47 -1.04 16.32
CA HIS A 7 -9.23 -1.85 17.51
C HIS A 7 -10.53 -2.43 18.10
N LYS A 8 -11.64 -1.67 18.09
CA LYS A 8 -12.95 -2.20 18.49
C LYS A 8 -13.44 -3.29 17.53
N CYS A 9 -13.32 -3.07 16.22
CA CYS A 9 -13.71 -4.05 15.20
C CYS A 9 -12.94 -5.37 15.37
N GLN A 10 -11.61 -5.28 15.49
CA GLN A 10 -10.72 -6.43 15.66
C GLN A 10 -10.88 -7.17 16.99
N ARG A 11 -11.56 -6.59 17.98
CA ARG A 11 -11.79 -7.24 19.28
C ARG A 11 -13.21 -7.75 19.46
N ASN A 12 -14.18 -7.07 18.87
CA ASN A 12 -15.59 -7.32 19.15
C ASN A 12 -16.32 -8.06 18.02
N HIS A 13 -15.73 -8.14 16.82
CA HIS A 13 -16.34 -8.86 15.70
C HIS A 13 -15.59 -10.16 15.44
N THR A 14 -16.21 -11.30 15.75
CA THR A 14 -15.62 -12.64 15.57
C THR A 14 -15.08 -12.90 14.16
N LYS A 15 -15.75 -12.37 13.12
CA LYS A 15 -15.29 -12.45 11.72
C LYS A 15 -14.00 -11.66 11.44
N CYS A 16 -13.76 -10.58 12.19
CA CYS A 16 -12.58 -9.71 12.06
C CYS A 16 -11.45 -10.10 13.02
N VAL A 17 -11.78 -10.76 14.14
CA VAL A 17 -10.83 -11.29 15.13
C VAL A 17 -10.08 -12.51 14.55
N ASN A 18 -10.79 -13.37 13.81
CA ASN A 18 -10.27 -14.64 13.31
C ASN A 18 -9.63 -14.57 11.91
N SER A 19 -9.48 -13.38 11.33
CA SER A 19 -8.80 -13.25 10.04
C SER A 19 -7.29 -13.38 10.25
N SER A 20 -6.70 -14.45 9.69
CA SER A 20 -5.27 -14.53 9.50
C SER A 20 -4.76 -13.34 8.69
N ASN A 21 -3.46 -13.02 8.81
CA ASN A 21 -2.87 -11.96 8.01
C ASN A 21 -3.15 -12.23 6.52
N PRO A 22 -3.64 -11.23 5.76
CA PRO A 22 -3.95 -11.43 4.36
C PRO A 22 -2.67 -11.66 3.55
N SER A 23 -2.79 -12.37 2.44
CA SER A 23 -1.70 -12.47 1.47
C SER A 23 -1.36 -11.08 0.94
N LEU A 24 -0.06 -10.76 0.89
CA LEU A 24 0.37 -9.48 0.35
C LEU A 24 0.14 -9.43 -1.17
N PRO A 25 -0.15 -8.23 -1.71
CA PRO A 25 -0.09 -7.99 -3.15
C PRO A 25 1.28 -8.34 -3.75
N THR A 26 1.35 -8.50 -5.07
CA THR A 26 2.62 -8.80 -5.78
C THR A 26 3.73 -7.82 -5.39
N ARG A 27 3.39 -6.54 -5.26
CA ARG A 27 4.27 -5.48 -4.78
C ARG A 27 3.56 -4.64 -3.75
N VAL A 28 4.31 -4.18 -2.76
CA VAL A 28 3.83 -3.31 -1.68
C VAL A 28 4.80 -2.18 -1.44
N LEU A 29 4.27 -1.04 -1.01
CA LEU A 29 5.05 0.01 -0.39
C LEU A 29 5.32 -0.39 1.06
N ASP A 30 6.57 -0.69 1.35
CA ASP A 30 7.04 -0.95 2.69
C ASP A 30 7.23 0.37 3.42
N ILE A 31 6.43 0.54 4.48
CA ILE A 31 6.40 1.74 5.31
C ILE A 31 6.99 1.47 6.70
N THR A 32 7.58 0.28 6.91
CA THR A 32 8.31 -0.13 8.12
C THR A 32 9.64 0.61 8.23
N GLY A 33 9.55 1.91 8.45
CA GLY A 33 10.66 2.82 8.72
C GLY A 33 10.40 3.47 10.06
N VAL A 34 10.92 2.85 11.12
CA VAL A 34 10.83 3.32 12.51
C VAL A 34 11.36 4.75 12.60
N SER A 35 10.52 5.68 13.07
CA SER A 35 10.74 7.01 13.71
C SER A 35 11.85 7.97 13.23
N THR A 36 12.94 7.53 12.61
CA THR A 36 14.11 8.31 12.20
C THR A 36 14.27 8.41 10.69
N SER A 37 13.86 7.38 9.94
CA SER A 37 13.88 7.40 8.47
C SER A 37 12.48 7.67 7.92
N LYS A 38 12.22 8.91 7.53
CA LYS A 38 11.04 9.32 6.75
C LYS A 38 11.10 8.76 5.33
N SER A 39 11.43 7.49 5.15
CA SER A 39 11.55 6.84 3.85
C SER A 39 10.53 5.72 3.70
N VAL A 40 10.27 5.36 2.45
CA VAL A 40 9.49 4.21 2.01
C VAL A 40 10.28 3.49 0.94
N LEU A 41 9.97 2.23 0.68
CA LEU A 41 10.51 1.53 -0.48
C LEU A 41 9.45 0.61 -1.08
N ILE A 42 9.50 0.40 -2.37
CA ILE A 42 8.63 -0.56 -3.05
C ILE A 42 9.39 -1.88 -3.12
N ARG A 43 8.75 -2.95 -2.67
CA ARG A 43 9.31 -4.30 -2.76
C ARG A 43 8.32 -5.27 -3.35
N GLN A 44 8.86 -6.34 -3.92
CA GLN A 44 8.09 -7.49 -4.33
C GLN A 44 7.89 -8.42 -3.13
N SER A 45 6.67 -8.90 -2.96
CA SER A 45 6.33 -9.85 -1.90
C SER A 45 6.85 -11.24 -2.25
N LYS A 46 7.23 -12.00 -1.23
CA LYS A 46 7.62 -13.42 -1.39
C LYS A 46 6.38 -14.29 -1.58
N LEU A 47 6.57 -15.48 -2.17
CA LEU A 47 5.48 -16.44 -2.32
C LEU A 47 4.92 -16.83 -0.94
N GLY A 48 3.61 -16.68 -0.77
CA GLY A 48 2.93 -16.97 0.49
C GLY A 48 3.16 -15.94 1.60
N GLU A 49 3.80 -14.81 1.30
CA GLU A 49 3.99 -13.75 2.29
C GLU A 49 2.65 -13.14 2.68
N THR A 50 2.46 -12.98 3.99
CA THR A 50 1.26 -12.39 4.58
C THR A 50 1.63 -11.19 5.43
N GLY A 51 0.75 -10.20 5.52
CA GLY A 51 0.99 -9.01 6.31
C GLY A 51 -0.19 -8.06 6.28
N ARG A 52 -0.30 -7.20 7.28
CA ARG A 52 -1.37 -6.19 7.33
C ARG A 52 -0.99 -5.00 6.45
N TYR A 53 -1.85 -4.69 5.50
CA TYR A 53 -1.67 -3.58 4.57
C TYR A 53 -2.94 -2.75 4.43
N ALA A 54 -2.78 -1.48 4.09
CA ALA A 54 -3.86 -0.64 3.60
C ALA A 54 -3.85 -0.58 2.07
N CYS A 55 -5.02 -0.36 1.47
CA CYS A 55 -5.11 0.11 0.09
C CYS A 55 -5.44 1.60 0.09
N LEU A 56 -4.89 2.37 -0.85
CA LEU A 56 -5.32 3.74 -1.10
C LEU A 56 -6.37 3.77 -2.22
N SER A 57 -7.49 4.42 -1.99
CA SER A 57 -8.50 4.74 -3.00
C SER A 57 -8.50 6.24 -3.26
N TYR A 58 -8.11 6.63 -4.47
CA TYR A 58 -7.94 8.04 -4.82
C TYR A 58 -8.15 8.24 -6.32
N SER A 59 -8.41 9.47 -6.73
CA SER A 59 -8.32 9.88 -8.12
C SER A 59 -6.90 10.33 -8.42
N TRP A 60 -6.30 9.81 -9.48
CA TRP A 60 -4.91 10.13 -9.86
C TRP A 60 -4.69 11.61 -10.18
N GLY A 61 -5.78 12.34 -10.43
CA GLY A 61 -5.74 13.75 -10.82
C GLY A 61 -5.16 13.93 -12.22
N HIS A 62 -4.90 15.18 -12.58
CA HIS A 62 -4.35 15.54 -13.90
C HIS A 62 -2.85 15.91 -13.85
N ALA A 63 -2.28 16.04 -12.64
CA ALA A 63 -0.91 16.51 -12.45
C ALA A 63 0.16 15.43 -12.69
N TRP A 64 -0.22 14.14 -12.66
CA TRP A 64 0.71 13.02 -12.81
C TRP A 64 0.30 12.12 -13.96
N SER A 65 1.24 11.81 -14.84
CA SER A 65 1.06 10.83 -15.90
C SER A 65 1.45 9.42 -15.42
N LYS A 66 1.05 8.41 -16.19
CA LYS A 66 1.51 7.01 -15.99
C LYS A 66 3.03 6.92 -15.95
N ASP A 67 3.72 7.64 -16.83
CA ASP A 67 5.19 7.63 -16.90
C ASP A 67 5.83 8.28 -15.67
N SER A 68 5.25 9.37 -15.15
CA SER A 68 5.74 10.01 -13.94
C SER A 68 5.63 9.08 -12.73
N PHE A 69 4.51 8.37 -12.59
CA PHE A 69 4.33 7.38 -11.53
C PHE A 69 5.24 6.18 -11.70
N GLU A 70 5.39 5.64 -12.92
CA GLU A 70 6.31 4.55 -13.22
C GLU A 70 7.75 4.93 -12.85
N HIS A 71 8.19 6.14 -13.21
CA HIS A 71 9.52 6.63 -12.87
C HIS A 71 9.74 6.69 -11.36
N LEU A 72 8.78 7.27 -10.62
CA LEU A 72 8.81 7.32 -9.16
C LEU A 72 8.84 5.90 -8.56
N ALA A 73 8.00 5.00 -9.06
CA ALA A 73 7.89 3.64 -8.59
C ALA A 73 9.21 2.86 -8.80
N ARG A 74 9.83 3.00 -9.97
CA ARG A 74 11.14 2.39 -10.25
C ARG A 74 12.25 2.99 -9.41
N SER A 75 12.21 4.29 -9.10
CA SER A 75 13.19 4.94 -8.22
C SER A 75 13.12 4.40 -6.78
N ALA A 76 11.92 4.08 -6.30
CA ALA A 76 11.68 3.52 -4.98
C ALA A 76 11.76 1.98 -4.94
N TYR A 77 11.89 1.30 -6.09
CA TYR A 77 11.93 -0.15 -6.13
C TYR A 77 13.25 -0.69 -5.57
N LYS A 78 13.15 -1.45 -4.46
CA LYS A 78 14.28 -2.01 -3.70
C LYS A 78 15.27 -0.95 -3.19
N LYS A 79 14.87 0.33 -3.18
CA LYS A 79 15.70 1.46 -2.75
C LYS A 79 14.86 2.43 -1.90
N PRO A 80 15.35 2.87 -0.72
CA PRO A 80 14.64 3.85 0.09
C PRO A 80 14.45 5.18 -0.66
N LEU A 81 13.22 5.68 -0.63
CA LEU A 81 12.83 6.99 -1.13
C LEU A 81 12.26 7.82 0.03
N PRO A 82 12.70 9.07 0.23
CA PRO A 82 12.07 9.98 1.18
C PRO A 82 10.57 10.16 0.90
N VAL A 83 9.74 10.08 1.93
CA VAL A 83 8.28 10.26 1.86
C VAL A 83 7.94 11.66 1.31
N SER A 84 8.82 12.65 1.54
CA SER A 84 8.68 14.02 1.00
C SER A 84 8.76 14.10 -0.53
N HIS A 85 9.26 13.07 -1.21
CA HIS A 85 9.24 12.99 -2.68
C HIS A 85 7.96 12.38 -3.23
N LEU A 86 7.10 11.84 -2.37
CA LEU A 86 5.79 11.35 -2.79
C LEU A 86 4.84 12.53 -3.00
N PRO A 87 3.85 12.40 -3.90
CA PRO A 87 2.68 13.27 -3.93
C PRO A 87 2.04 13.41 -2.55
N ALA A 88 1.44 14.57 -2.28
CA ALA A 88 0.83 14.87 -0.98
C ALA A 88 -0.15 13.78 -0.51
N THR A 89 -1.06 13.33 -1.39
CA THR A 89 -2.01 12.25 -1.09
C THR A 89 -1.33 10.95 -0.66
N PHE A 90 -0.20 10.60 -1.27
CA PHE A 90 0.54 9.38 -0.94
C PHE A 90 1.29 9.52 0.38
N ASN A 91 1.82 10.71 0.65
CA ASN A 91 2.42 11.04 1.94
C ASN A 91 1.38 10.93 3.07
N ASP A 92 0.23 11.56 2.91
CA ASP A 92 -0.88 11.49 3.88
C ASP A 92 -1.33 10.04 4.11
N ALA A 93 -1.44 9.24 3.04
CA ALA A 93 -1.78 7.82 3.14
C ALA A 93 -0.73 7.02 3.93
N VAL A 94 0.57 7.31 3.75
CA VAL A 94 1.65 6.70 4.53
C VAL A 94 1.54 7.08 6.00
N GLU A 95 1.28 8.35 6.32
CA GLU A 95 1.11 8.82 7.70
C GLU A 95 -0.10 8.16 8.37
N VAL A 96 -1.24 8.10 7.68
CA VAL A 96 -2.45 7.43 8.16
C VAL A 96 -2.16 5.95 8.41
N ALA A 97 -1.58 5.23 7.45
CA ALA A 97 -1.27 3.81 7.59
C ALA A 97 -0.32 3.54 8.78
N ARG A 98 0.72 4.38 8.97
CA ARG A 98 1.62 4.31 10.13
C ARG A 98 0.87 4.56 11.45
N SER A 99 -0.03 5.55 11.50
CA SER A 99 -0.84 5.83 12.69
C SER A 99 -1.77 4.68 13.09
N LEU A 100 -2.16 3.85 12.11
CA LEU A 100 -2.95 2.64 12.27
C LEU A 100 -2.11 1.39 12.54
N ASN A 101 -0.79 1.55 12.72
CA ASN A 101 0.15 0.47 12.98
C ASN A 101 0.13 -0.60 11.87
N LEU A 102 0.12 -0.16 10.60
CA LEU A 102 0.26 -1.02 9.43
C LEU A 102 1.69 -0.94 8.89
N ASP A 103 2.15 -2.06 8.36
CA ASP A 103 3.53 -2.21 7.87
C ASP A 103 3.65 -1.92 6.38
N TYR A 104 2.53 -2.02 5.66
CA TYR A 104 2.49 -1.96 4.21
C TYR A 104 1.34 -1.08 3.71
N LEU A 105 1.55 -0.47 2.56
CA LEU A 105 0.55 0.28 1.81
C LEU A 105 0.56 -0.19 0.36
N TRP A 106 -0.61 -0.31 -0.25
CA TRP A 106 -0.77 -0.60 -1.66
C TRP A 106 -1.40 0.61 -2.37
N ILE A 107 -0.68 1.12 -3.36
CA ILE A 107 -1.10 2.24 -4.21
C ILE A 107 -0.95 1.74 -5.65
N ASP A 108 -2.04 1.69 -6.41
CA ASP A 108 -2.07 1.18 -7.78
C ASP A 108 -1.00 1.81 -8.68
N ALA A 109 -0.85 3.14 -8.65
CA ALA A 109 0.13 3.88 -9.46
C ALA A 109 1.59 3.54 -9.14
N LEU A 110 1.87 3.06 -7.93
CA LEU A 110 3.23 2.71 -7.50
C LEU A 110 3.49 1.19 -7.48
N CYS A 111 2.45 0.38 -7.22
CA CYS A 111 2.57 -1.06 -7.04
C CYS A 111 2.27 -1.84 -8.32
N ILE A 112 1.88 -1.17 -9.40
CA ILE A 112 1.65 -1.75 -10.73
C ILE A 112 2.57 -1.03 -11.72
N TRP A 113 3.22 -1.79 -12.60
CA TRP A 113 4.02 -1.21 -13.68
C TRP A 113 3.09 -0.71 -14.77
N GLN A 114 2.89 0.60 -14.82
CA GLN A 114 1.85 1.25 -15.62
C GLN A 114 2.14 1.22 -17.11
N THR A 115 3.42 1.13 -17.47
CA THR A 115 3.89 1.08 -18.86
C THR A 115 4.08 -0.35 -19.37
N ASP A 116 4.02 -1.36 -18.50
CA ASP A 116 4.11 -2.77 -18.86
C ASP A 116 2.69 -3.36 -18.99
N SER A 117 2.24 -3.55 -20.22
CA SER A 117 0.88 -4.02 -20.49
C SER A 117 0.57 -5.39 -19.90
N ILE A 118 1.57 -6.27 -19.82
CA ILE A 118 1.42 -7.63 -19.29
C ILE A 118 1.29 -7.58 -17.77
N ASP A 119 2.15 -6.81 -17.11
CA ASP A 119 2.08 -6.59 -15.66
C ASP A 119 0.78 -5.89 -15.26
N LEU A 120 0.40 -4.84 -15.98
CA LEU A 120 -0.83 -4.09 -15.77
C LEU A 120 -2.05 -5.02 -15.82
N GLN A 121 -2.21 -5.81 -16.88
CA GLN A 121 -3.34 -6.74 -17.00
C GLN A 121 -3.37 -7.78 -15.87
N LYS A 122 -2.21 -8.32 -15.51
CA LYS A 122 -2.09 -9.30 -14.42
C LYS A 122 -2.50 -8.69 -13.08
N GLU A 123 -2.05 -7.49 -12.77
CA GLU A 123 -2.35 -6.85 -11.48
C GLU A 123 -3.79 -6.33 -11.42
N LEU A 124 -4.35 -5.81 -12.53
CA LEU A 124 -5.76 -5.43 -12.60
C LEU A 124 -6.69 -6.62 -12.33
N SER A 125 -6.32 -7.82 -12.82
CA SER A 125 -7.09 -9.05 -12.56
C SER A 125 -7.14 -9.43 -11.07
N LYS A 126 -6.18 -8.96 -10.26
CA LYS A 126 -6.04 -9.24 -8.82
C LYS A 126 -6.51 -8.08 -7.95
N MET A 127 -6.79 -6.91 -8.54
CA MET A 127 -7.08 -5.68 -7.81
C MET A 127 -8.27 -5.83 -6.85
N ASN A 128 -9.33 -6.52 -7.29
CA ASN A 128 -10.49 -6.84 -6.44
C ASN A 128 -10.09 -7.54 -5.14
N ARG A 129 -9.15 -8.48 -5.21
CA ARG A 129 -8.64 -9.24 -4.08
C ARG A 129 -7.80 -8.34 -3.17
N TYR A 130 -6.98 -7.46 -3.73
CA TYR A 130 -6.15 -6.54 -2.93
C TYR A 130 -7.01 -5.61 -2.07
N TYR A 131 -8.07 -5.02 -2.64
CA TYR A 131 -9.00 -4.20 -1.85
C TYR A 131 -9.75 -5.03 -0.82
N ARG A 132 -10.30 -6.19 -1.22
CA ARG A 132 -11.10 -7.04 -0.33
C ARG A 132 -10.30 -7.58 0.86
N ASP A 133 -9.06 -8.00 0.63
CA ASP A 133 -8.22 -8.64 1.63
C ASP A 133 -7.41 -7.61 2.45
N SER A 134 -7.42 -6.32 2.08
CA SER A 134 -6.75 -5.26 2.83
C SER A 134 -7.34 -5.08 4.25
N THR A 135 -6.51 -4.60 5.19
CA THR A 135 -6.98 -4.34 6.56
C THR A 135 -7.91 -3.12 6.61
N ILE A 136 -7.64 -2.13 5.76
CA ILE A 136 -8.46 -0.93 5.58
C ILE A 136 -8.20 -0.33 4.21
N VAL A 137 -9.20 0.36 3.68
CA VAL A 137 -9.05 1.23 2.52
C VAL A 137 -9.05 2.66 3.04
N ILE A 138 -8.01 3.41 2.68
CA ILE A 138 -7.84 4.84 2.96
C ILE A 138 -8.35 5.64 1.77
#